data_AF-A0A6A4Z4J6-F1
#
_entry.id   AF-A0A6A4Z4J6-F1
#
_cell.length_a   1.000
_cell.length_b   1.000
_cell.length_c   1.000
_cell.angle_alpha   90.00
_cell.angle_beta   90.00
_cell.angle_gamma   90.00
#
_symmetry.space_group_name_H-M   'P 1'
#
loop_
_entity.id
_entity.type
_entity.pdbx_description
1 polymer ?
#
loop_
_entity_poly.entity_id
_entity_poly.type
_entity_poly.pdbx_seq_one_letter_code
_entity_poly.pdbx_strand_id
1 'polypeptide(L)'
;MPKLFCVVVGHEGSPFSVNIAADETVDDLKKKIKMEKEYQFPADELHLYRVDGLTQDEDEQFVYKGTTIDMTTCSLDFFGEGKAKMPPLSFISERFNEADVNTRWKIHVLVVIPREIPPTGKRSIEELGEIVEASVNKAFKDRD
;
A
#
# COMPACT_ATOMS: atom_id res chain seq x y z
N MET A 1 17.23 9.09 -2.40
CA MET A 1 16.21 8.17 -1.84
C MET A 1 15.16 7.96 -2.91
N PRO A 2 15.11 6.78 -3.55
CA PRO A 2 14.08 6.49 -4.54
C PRO A 2 12.69 6.48 -3.91
N LYS A 3 11.71 6.97 -4.67
CA LYS A 3 10.29 6.95 -4.31
C LYS A 3 9.61 5.89 -5.17
N LEU A 4 9.13 4.81 -4.55
CA LEU A 4 8.46 3.73 -5.25
C LEU A 4 6.96 3.85 -5.12
N PHE A 5 6.26 3.84 -6.25
CA PHE A 5 4.82 3.72 -6.31
C PHE A 5 4.40 2.25 -6.29
N CYS A 6 3.58 1.93 -5.29
CA CYS A 6 3.07 0.60 -4.99
C CYS A 6 1.55 0.59 -5.17
N VAL A 7 1.00 -0.53 -5.64
CA VAL A 7 -0.44 -0.73 -5.76
C VAL A 7 -0.80 -2.15 -5.31
N VAL A 8 -1.96 -2.30 -4.68
CA VAL A 8 -2.44 -3.61 -4.21
C VAL A 8 -3.32 -4.23 -5.30
N VAL A 9 -3.01 -5.47 -5.69
CA VAL A 9 -3.77 -6.19 -6.72
C VAL A 9 -4.99 -6.87 -6.08
N GLY A 10 -6.16 -6.77 -6.72
CA GLY A 10 -7.39 -7.41 -6.28
C GLY A 10 -8.07 -6.73 -5.09
N HIS A 11 -7.78 -5.45 -4.85
CA HIS A 11 -8.37 -4.64 -3.79
C HIS A 11 -8.72 -3.24 -4.31
N GLU A 12 -9.81 -2.66 -3.83
CA GLU A 12 -10.10 -1.23 -4.04
C GLU A 12 -9.03 -0.40 -3.33
N GLY A 13 -8.14 0.22 -4.10
CA GLY A 13 -7.08 1.02 -3.52
C GLY A 13 -6.31 1.84 -4.54
N SER A 14 -6.08 3.10 -4.19
CA SER A 14 -5.20 4.00 -4.93
C SER A 14 -3.73 3.58 -4.78
N PRO A 15 -2.88 3.87 -5.78
CA PRO A 15 -1.44 3.68 -5.63
C PRO A 15 -0.93 4.58 -4.51
N PHE A 16 0.07 4.09 -3.78
CA PHE A 16 0.70 4.80 -2.68
C PHE A 16 2.21 4.82 -2.87
N SER A 17 2.84 5.88 -2.40
CA SER A 17 4.28 6.06 -2.55
C SER A 17 5.00 5.66 -1.27
N VAL A 18 6.03 4.83 -1.39
CA VAL A 18 6.91 4.44 -0.28
C VAL A 18 8.32 4.95 -0.55
N ASN A 19 8.90 5.60 0.47
CA ASN A 19 10.28 6.06 0.42
C ASN A 19 11.20 4.96 0.97
N ILE A 20 12.06 4.42 0.12
CA ILE A 20 13.00 3.37 0.50
C ILE A 20 14.40 3.72 0.00
N ALA A 21 15.45 3.34 0.71
CA ALA A 21 16.81 3.51 0.23
C ALA A 21 17.14 2.46 -0.84
N ALA A 22 18.06 2.77 -1.75
CA ALA A 22 18.41 1.83 -2.83
C ALA A 22 19.26 0.65 -2.30
N ASP A 23 19.95 0.86 -1.18
CA ASP A 23 20.70 -0.14 -0.41
C ASP A 23 19.81 -0.96 0.55
N GLU A 24 18.54 -0.60 0.71
CA GLU A 24 17.59 -1.42 1.47
C GLU A 24 17.12 -2.63 0.67
N THR A 25 16.60 -3.62 1.38
CA THR A 25 16.13 -4.87 0.80
C THR A 25 14.62 -4.84 0.51
N VAL A 26 14.16 -5.82 -0.25
CA VAL A 26 12.72 -6.03 -0.48
C VAL A 26 12.00 -6.37 0.83
N ASP A 27 12.67 -7.00 1.80
CA ASP A 27 12.12 -7.21 3.14
C ASP A 27 11.84 -5.89 3.86
N ASP A 28 12.76 -4.93 3.80
CA ASP A 28 12.53 -3.58 4.34
C ASP A 28 11.36 -2.87 3.63
N LEU A 29 11.21 -3.08 2.32
CA LEU A 29 10.07 -2.59 1.57
C LEU A 29 8.75 -3.18 2.08
N LYS A 30 8.70 -4.49 2.32
CA LYS A 30 7.52 -5.15 2.90
C LYS A 30 7.16 -4.55 4.26
N LYS A 31 8.16 -4.34 5.12
CA LYS A 31 7.96 -3.72 6.45
C LYS A 31 7.40 -2.30 6.33
N LYS A 32 7.95 -1.48 5.42
CA LYS A 32 7.46 -0.12 5.19
C LYS A 32 6.03 -0.10 4.66
N ILE A 33 5.70 -0.94 3.67
CA ILE A 33 4.34 -1.07 3.14
C ILE A 33 3.37 -1.48 4.26
N LYS A 34 3.76 -2.45 5.09
CA LYS A 34 2.98 -2.89 6.24
C LYS A 34 2.70 -1.73 7.20
N MET A 35 3.71 -0.94 7.54
CA MET A 35 3.57 0.21 8.44
C MET A 35 2.68 1.31 7.84
N GLU A 36 2.84 1.61 6.55
CA GLU A 36 2.04 2.61 5.82
C GLU A 36 0.55 2.22 5.74
N LYS A 37 0.26 0.94 5.53
CA LYS A 37 -1.12 0.42 5.42
C LYS A 37 -1.69 -0.12 6.74
N GLU A 38 -0.89 -0.11 7.80
CA GLU A 38 -1.24 -0.65 9.13
C GLU A 38 -1.79 -2.08 9.08
N TYR A 39 -1.19 -2.92 8.22
CA TYR A 39 -1.58 -4.32 8.10
C TYR A 39 -1.32 -5.07 9.41
N GLN A 40 -2.30 -5.85 9.89
CA GLN A 40 -2.19 -6.59 11.16
C GLN A 40 -1.34 -7.86 11.08
N PHE A 41 -1.01 -8.32 9.88
CA PHE A 41 -0.30 -9.56 9.61
C PHE A 41 1.21 -9.33 9.45
N PRO A 42 2.07 -10.36 9.60
CA PRO A 42 3.52 -10.24 9.39
C PRO A 42 3.86 -9.78 7.96
N ALA A 43 4.89 -8.94 7.83
CA ALA A 43 5.29 -8.40 6.53
C ALA A 43 5.77 -9.50 5.57
N ASP A 44 6.22 -10.65 6.10
CA ASP A 44 6.73 -11.78 5.32
C ASP A 44 5.66 -12.36 4.37
N GLU A 45 4.40 -12.31 4.80
CA GLU A 45 3.22 -12.75 4.05
C GLU A 45 2.92 -11.87 2.83
N LEU A 46 3.41 -10.62 2.81
CA LEU A 46 3.30 -9.76 1.64
C LEU A 46 4.15 -10.32 0.50
N HIS A 47 3.54 -10.43 -0.68
CA HIS A 47 4.25 -10.80 -1.89
C HIS A 47 4.40 -9.58 -2.79
N LEU A 48 5.65 -9.20 -3.06
CA LEU A 48 5.99 -8.06 -3.90
C LEU A 48 6.43 -8.53 -5.29
N TYR A 49 5.88 -7.90 -6.32
CA TYR A 49 6.24 -8.13 -7.70
C TYR A 49 6.58 -6.80 -8.34
N ARG A 50 7.71 -6.76 -9.04
CA ARG A 50 8.01 -5.65 -9.93
C ARG A 50 7.12 -5.76 -11.15
N VAL A 51 6.57 -4.65 -11.62
CA VAL A 51 5.82 -4.58 -12.88
C VAL A 51 6.47 -3.56 -13.80
N ASP A 52 6.48 -3.85 -15.10
CA ASP A 52 6.94 -2.90 -16.11
C ASP A 52 5.83 -2.62 -17.13
N GLY A 53 5.71 -1.35 -17.52
CA GLY A 53 4.65 -0.88 -18.42
C GLY A 53 3.29 -0.64 -17.75
N LEU A 54 3.24 -0.57 -16.42
CA LEU A 54 2.06 -0.11 -15.68
C LEU A 54 2.21 1.37 -15.31
N THR A 55 1.26 2.18 -15.75
CA THR A 55 1.18 3.61 -15.44
C THR A 55 -0.21 3.97 -14.93
N GLN A 56 -0.33 5.11 -14.28
CA GLN A 56 -1.61 5.72 -13.95
C GLN A 56 -1.84 6.92 -14.87
N ASP A 57 -3.05 7.10 -15.36
CA ASP A 57 -3.43 8.27 -16.16
C ASP A 57 -3.92 9.42 -15.26
N GLU A 58 -4.18 10.61 -15.83
CA GLU A 58 -4.68 11.78 -15.09
C GLU A 58 -6.05 11.51 -14.44
N ASP A 59 -6.86 10.64 -15.06
CA ASP A 59 -8.15 10.16 -14.53
C ASP A 59 -8.00 9.10 -13.42
N GLU A 60 -6.81 8.93 -12.85
CA GLU A 60 -6.48 7.92 -11.83
C GLU A 60 -6.64 6.46 -12.29
N GLN A 61 -6.89 6.24 -13.59
CA GLN A 61 -7.06 4.93 -14.20
C GLN A 61 -5.72 4.23 -14.41
N PHE A 62 -5.66 2.93 -14.14
CA PHE A 62 -4.47 2.13 -14.39
C PHE A 62 -4.39 1.75 -15.86
N VAL A 63 -3.27 2.05 -16.50
CA VAL A 63 -2.99 1.72 -17.90
C VAL A 63 -1.81 0.78 -17.95
N TYR A 64 -2.03 -0.44 -18.44
CA TYR A 64 -0.99 -1.44 -18.65
C TYR A 64 -0.72 -1.59 -20.14
N LYS A 65 0.50 -1.23 -20.58
CA LYS A 65 0.92 -1.29 -22.00
C LYS A 65 -0.10 -0.67 -22.97
N GLY A 66 -0.72 0.45 -22.58
CA GLY A 66 -1.73 1.15 -23.38
C GLY A 66 -3.16 0.61 -23.26
N THR A 67 -3.41 -0.37 -22.40
CA THR A 67 -4.75 -0.88 -22.10
C THR A 67 -5.17 -0.45 -20.70
N THR A 68 -6.33 0.20 -20.59
CA THR A 68 -6.92 0.52 -19.28
C THR A 68 -7.35 -0.76 -18.58
N ILE A 69 -6.91 -0.91 -17.34
CA ILE A 69 -7.19 -2.07 -16.50
C ILE A 69 -7.76 -1.62 -15.17
N ASP A 70 -8.63 -2.45 -14.61
CA ASP A 70 -9.18 -2.23 -13.30
C ASP A 70 -8.44 -3.11 -12.28
N MET A 71 -7.76 -2.49 -11.31
CA MET A 71 -6.94 -3.22 -10.34
C MET A 71 -7.74 -4.07 -9.35
N THR A 72 -9.03 -3.81 -9.20
CA THR A 72 -9.90 -4.53 -8.26
C THR A 72 -10.31 -5.89 -8.84
N THR A 73 -10.50 -5.94 -10.16
CA THR A 73 -10.85 -7.14 -10.92
C THR A 73 -9.64 -7.82 -11.54
N CYS A 74 -8.54 -7.10 -11.75
CA CYS A 74 -7.30 -7.68 -12.23
C CYS A 74 -6.67 -8.58 -11.17
N SER A 75 -6.32 -9.78 -11.61
CA SER A 75 -5.51 -10.70 -10.84
C SER A 75 -4.04 -10.53 -11.19
N LEU A 76 -3.15 -10.94 -10.29
CA LEU A 76 -1.71 -10.90 -10.55
C LEU A 76 -1.36 -11.63 -11.88
N ASP A 77 -2.10 -12.68 -12.22
CA ASP A 77 -1.93 -13.45 -13.47
C ASP A 77 -2.03 -12.59 -14.74
N PHE A 78 -2.84 -11.53 -14.73
CA PHE A 78 -3.03 -10.61 -15.85
C PHE A 78 -1.71 -10.02 -16.38
N PHE A 79 -0.76 -9.76 -15.49
CA PHE A 79 0.54 -9.19 -15.87
C PHE A 79 1.49 -10.21 -16.51
N GLY A 80 1.15 -11.51 -16.53
CA GLY A 80 1.89 -12.55 -17.24
C GLY A 80 3.41 -12.50 -16.97
N GLU A 81 4.18 -12.29 -18.03
CA GLU A 81 5.65 -12.14 -17.99
C GLU A 81 6.10 -10.70 -17.67
N GLY A 82 5.20 -9.72 -17.72
CA GLY A 82 5.50 -8.32 -17.39
C GLY A 82 5.56 -8.03 -15.89
N LYS A 83 5.41 -9.05 -15.06
CA LYS A 83 5.71 -9.01 -13.62
C LYS A 83 6.93 -9.88 -13.32
N ALA A 84 7.75 -9.44 -12.38
CA ALA A 84 8.87 -10.22 -11.85
C ALA A 84 8.75 -10.32 -10.33
N LYS A 85 8.70 -11.55 -9.81
CA LYS A 85 8.70 -11.77 -8.36
C LYS A 85 9.98 -11.21 -7.75
N MET A 86 9.84 -10.46 -6.67
CA MET A 86 10.95 -9.87 -5.95
C MET A 86 11.32 -10.76 -4.76
N PRO A 87 12.55 -11.32 -4.72
CA PRO A 87 13.04 -12.03 -3.55
C PRO A 87 13.20 -11.05 -2.37
N PRO A 88 12.88 -11.45 -1.14
CA PRO A 88 12.99 -10.57 0.04
C PRO A 88 14.44 -10.10 0.29
N LEU A 89 15.43 -10.93 -0.07
CA LEU A 89 16.85 -10.64 0.10
C LEU A 89 17.46 -9.82 -1.06
N SER A 90 16.70 -9.53 -2.11
CA SER A 90 17.21 -8.67 -3.19
C SER A 90 17.24 -7.23 -2.74
N PHE A 91 18.24 -6.49 -3.23
CA PHE A 91 18.31 -5.05 -3.01
C PHE A 91 17.34 -4.32 -3.95
N ILE A 92 16.84 -3.18 -3.48
CA ILE A 92 16.01 -2.30 -4.30
C ILE A 92 16.79 -1.79 -5.52
N SER A 93 18.07 -1.44 -5.34
CA SER A 93 18.98 -1.02 -6.42
C SER A 93 19.17 -2.06 -7.53
N GLU A 94 19.10 -3.36 -7.23
CA GLU A 94 19.18 -4.42 -8.25
C GLU A 94 17.93 -4.49 -9.13
N ARG A 95 16.80 -3.99 -8.62
CA ARG A 95 15.49 -4.08 -9.28
C ARG A 95 15.02 -2.77 -9.86
N PHE A 96 15.46 -1.65 -9.29
CA PHE A 96 15.03 -0.31 -9.64
C PHE A 96 16.25 0.61 -9.80
N ASN A 97 16.33 1.25 -10.97
CA ASN A 97 17.32 2.29 -11.22
C ASN A 97 16.72 3.66 -10.87
N GLU A 98 17.58 4.61 -10.48
CA GLU A 98 17.14 5.96 -10.12
C GLU A 98 16.43 6.69 -11.28
N ALA A 99 16.83 6.40 -12.52
CA ALA A 99 16.15 6.91 -13.72
C ALA A 99 14.74 6.32 -13.90
N ASP A 100 14.52 5.07 -13.48
CA ASP A 100 13.23 4.39 -13.64
C ASP A 100 12.21 4.93 -12.64
N VAL A 101 12.61 5.09 -11.39
CA VAL A 101 11.76 5.55 -10.27
C VAL A 101 11.38 7.03 -10.34
N ASN A 102 12.09 7.82 -11.15
CA ASN A 102 11.76 9.23 -11.34
C ASN A 102 10.76 9.45 -12.50
N THR A 103 10.19 8.37 -13.04
CA THR A 103 9.19 8.46 -14.11
C THR A 103 7.85 8.86 -13.51
N ARG A 104 7.31 9.98 -14.00
CA ARG A 104 6.01 10.50 -13.56
C ARG A 104 4.91 9.48 -13.90
N TRP A 105 4.02 9.22 -12.94
CA TRP A 105 2.87 8.31 -13.07
C TRP A 105 3.18 6.83 -13.33
N LYS A 106 4.43 6.39 -13.16
CA LYS A 106 4.81 4.98 -13.30
C LYS A 106 4.54 4.22 -11.99
N ILE A 107 3.96 3.04 -12.11
CA ILE A 107 3.82 2.12 -10.99
C ILE A 107 4.93 1.08 -11.06
N HIS A 108 5.61 0.89 -9.95
CA HIS A 108 6.83 0.07 -9.89
C HIS A 108 6.56 -1.29 -9.27
N VAL A 109 5.68 -1.34 -8.27
CA VAL A 109 5.49 -2.52 -7.41
C VAL A 109 4.01 -2.89 -7.32
N LEU A 110 3.73 -4.16 -7.59
CA LEU A 110 2.47 -4.82 -7.27
C LEU A 110 2.60 -5.51 -5.93
N VAL A 111 1.67 -5.20 -5.03
CA VAL A 111 1.57 -5.77 -3.70
C VAL A 111 0.43 -6.78 -3.72
N VAL A 112 0.74 -8.01 -3.32
CA VAL A 112 -0.26 -9.08 -3.17
C VAL A 112 -0.34 -9.45 -1.70
N ILE A 113 -1.53 -9.26 -1.15
CA ILE A 113 -1.88 -9.64 0.21
C ILE A 113 -2.46 -11.06 0.19
N PRO A 114 -2.06 -11.96 1.12
CA PRO A 114 -2.73 -13.24 1.28
C PRO A 114 -4.14 -12.98 1.78
N ARG A 115 -5.12 -13.51 1.04
CA ARG A 115 -6.54 -13.22 1.23
C ARG A 115 -7.09 -14.08 2.37
N GLU A 116 -6.81 -13.71 3.62
CA GLU A 116 -7.43 -14.26 4.85
C GLU A 116 -7.75 -13.18 5.89
N ILE A 117 -8.06 -11.96 5.47
CA ILE A 117 -8.58 -10.94 6.37
C ILE A 117 -10.00 -10.61 5.93
N PRO A 118 -11.03 -10.85 6.77
CA PRO A 118 -12.34 -10.31 6.47
C PRO A 118 -12.22 -8.81 6.27
N PRO A 119 -13.02 -8.20 5.38
CA PRO A 119 -13.02 -6.77 5.21
C PRO A 119 -13.45 -6.15 6.53
N THR A 120 -12.52 -5.68 7.35
CA THR A 120 -12.82 -4.74 8.42
C THR A 120 -13.16 -3.44 7.71
N GLY A 121 -14.41 -3.37 7.27
CA GLY A 121 -14.97 -2.23 6.60
C GLY A 121 -14.81 -1.00 7.47
N LYS A 122 -14.42 0.09 6.80
CA LYS A 122 -14.69 1.47 7.19
C LYS A 122 -14.03 1.91 8.50
N ARG A 123 -12.85 2.52 8.37
CA ARG A 123 -12.52 3.69 9.21
C ARG A 123 -13.50 4.81 8.82
N SER A 124 -14.68 4.83 9.43
CA SER A 124 -15.39 6.09 9.62
C SER A 124 -14.57 6.88 10.63
N ILE A 125 -14.01 7.98 10.16
CA ILE A 125 -13.21 9.00 10.85
C ILE A 125 -14.03 9.80 11.88
N GLU A 126 -14.91 9.16 12.66
CA GLU A 126 -15.93 9.84 13.46
C GLU A 126 -16.07 9.28 14.88
N GLU A 127 -14.99 8.97 15.60
CA GLU A 127 -15.13 8.73 17.06
C GLU A 127 -13.88 9.07 17.88
N LEU A 128 -13.08 10.03 17.43
CA LEU A 128 -12.04 10.67 18.26
C LEU A 128 -12.53 11.99 18.86
N GLY A 129 -13.69 11.95 19.51
CA GLY A 129 -14.37 13.17 19.93
C GLY A 129 -15.42 13.03 21.04
N GLU A 130 -15.25 12.15 22.02
CA GLU A 130 -15.97 12.32 23.31
C GLU A 130 -15.17 11.70 24.48
N ILE A 131 -14.00 12.28 24.78
CA ILE A 131 -13.29 12.03 26.05
C ILE A 131 -13.02 13.36 26.75
N VAL A 132 -14.05 14.17 26.96
CA VAL A 132 -14.17 15.23 27.98
C VAL A 132 -15.64 15.64 27.87
N GLU A 133 -16.54 15.28 28.78
CA GLU A 133 -16.96 16.13 29.89
C GLU A 133 -17.91 15.33 30.82
N ALA A 134 -17.37 14.49 31.70
CA ALA A 134 -18.16 13.98 32.85
C ALA A 134 -17.40 14.10 34.18
N SER A 135 -16.34 14.92 34.23
CA SER A 135 -15.54 15.13 35.44
C SER A 135 -15.72 16.51 36.09
N VAL A 136 -16.70 17.31 35.64
CA VAL A 136 -17.09 18.58 36.27
C VAL A 136 -18.62 18.70 36.30
N ASN A 137 -19.25 17.92 37.16
CA ASN A 137 -20.44 18.32 37.93
C ASN A 137 -20.28 17.60 39.27
N LYS A 138 -19.34 18.05 40.12
CA LYS A 138 -19.67 18.96 41.22
C LYS A 138 -20.91 18.44 41.95
N ALA A 139 -20.72 17.65 43.00
CA ALA A 139 -20.66 18.15 44.37
C ALA A 139 -21.87 19.03 44.71
N PHE A 140 -22.55 18.71 45.82
CA PHE A 140 -23.77 19.31 46.37
C PHE A 140 -25.11 18.66 45.98
N LYS A 141 -25.40 17.49 46.55
CA LYS A 141 -26.69 17.25 47.22
C LYS A 141 -26.56 16.13 48.25
N ASP A 142 -25.83 16.44 49.32
CA ASP A 142 -26.20 15.98 50.65
C ASP A 142 -27.56 16.60 51.00
N ARG A 143 -28.39 15.85 51.74
CA ARG A 143 -29.61 16.28 52.45
C ARG A 143 -30.94 16.20 51.68
N ASP A 144 -31.58 15.05 51.78
CA ASP A 144 -32.94 14.96 52.34
C ASP A 144 -32.94 13.85 53.40
#